data_AF-A0A1U7PTD1-F1
#
_entry.id   AF-A0A1U7PTD1-F1
#
_cell.length_a   1.000
_cell.length_b   1.000
_cell.length_c   1.000
_cell.angle_alpha   90.00
_cell.angle_beta   90.00
_cell.angle_gamma   90.00
#
_symmetry.space_group_name_H-M   'P 1'
#
loop_
_entity.id
_entity.type
_entity.pdbx_description
1 polymer ?
#
loop_
_entity_poly.entity_id
_entity_poly.type
_entity_poly.pdbx_seq_one_letter_code
_entity_poly.pdbx_strand_id
1 'polypeptide(L)'
;MKKNFICAVLIFLSATLSAQLAVTSIQNNQTELVVNDSIKLQKGSSILINLPAGKDFVFVKQKKSGLNAKLLGKVANIAGTGAAAVGLGSGNTGTMLGALKVAQKANAVSYGADAINQIQELPISNDAKKIAGTKMEILEWEFTNDGYVITAKSDKKKYEIYLQAAAIAGEVKL
;
A
#
# COMPACT_ATOMS: atom_id res chain seq x y z
N MET A 1 -51.17 -34.48 19.37
CA MET A 1 -49.80 -34.69 18.83
C MET A 1 -49.24 -33.33 18.41
N LYS A 2 -48.21 -32.83 19.09
CA LYS A 2 -47.60 -31.51 18.83
C LYS A 2 -46.52 -31.66 17.76
N LYS A 3 -46.64 -30.96 16.64
CA LYS A 3 -45.61 -30.92 15.58
C LYS A 3 -44.74 -29.69 15.81
N ASN A 4 -43.49 -29.91 16.25
CA ASN A 4 -42.49 -28.86 16.35
C ASN A 4 -41.85 -28.66 14.96
N PHE A 5 -42.12 -27.52 14.33
CA PHE A 5 -41.33 -27.06 13.19
C PHE A 5 -40.11 -26.31 13.72
N ILE A 6 -38.93 -26.93 13.59
CA ILE A 6 -37.65 -26.26 13.81
C ILE A 6 -37.28 -25.59 12.47
N CYS A 7 -37.50 -24.28 12.37
CA CYS A 7 -36.93 -23.48 11.28
C CYS A 7 -35.43 -23.32 11.55
N ALA A 8 -34.60 -24.07 10.83
CA ALA A 8 -33.16 -23.84 10.81
C ALA A 8 -32.88 -22.55 10.02
N VAL A 9 -32.53 -21.48 10.72
CA VAL A 9 -32.00 -20.25 10.12
C VAL A 9 -30.57 -20.54 9.65
N LEU A 10 -30.39 -20.77 8.34
CA LEU A 10 -29.08 -20.79 7.70
C LEU A 10 -28.57 -19.34 7.61
N ILE A 11 -27.80 -18.93 8.61
CA ILE A 11 -27.01 -17.70 8.55
C ILE A 11 -25.82 -17.99 7.62
N PHE A 12 -25.93 -17.59 6.35
CA PHE A 12 -24.79 -17.53 5.45
C PHE A 12 -23.88 -16.39 5.90
N LEU A 13 -22.92 -16.70 6.77
CA LEU A 13 -21.83 -15.80 7.12
C LEU A 13 -20.85 -15.77 5.94
N SER A 14 -21.10 -14.89 4.96
CA SER A 14 -20.14 -14.60 3.89
C SER A 14 -18.96 -13.84 4.48
N ALA A 15 -17.99 -14.57 5.03
CA ALA A 15 -16.69 -14.01 5.34
C ALA A 15 -16.02 -13.60 4.02
N THR A 16 -16.19 -12.35 3.61
CA THR A 16 -15.42 -11.79 2.51
C THR A 16 -13.99 -11.62 2.98
N LEU A 17 -13.19 -12.67 2.80
CA LEU A 17 -11.73 -12.58 2.89
C LEU A 17 -11.31 -11.54 1.85
N SER A 18 -11.03 -10.31 2.30
CA SER A 18 -10.51 -9.25 1.45
C SER A 18 -9.07 -9.60 1.12
N ALA A 19 -8.87 -10.53 0.20
CA ALA A 19 -7.58 -10.84 -0.35
C ALA A 19 -7.08 -9.58 -1.07
N GLN A 20 -6.06 -8.95 -0.49
CA GLN A 20 -5.31 -7.89 -1.15
C GLN A 20 -4.82 -8.45 -2.50
N LEU A 21 -5.21 -7.80 -3.61
CA LEU A 21 -4.83 -8.24 -4.95
C LEU A 21 -3.29 -8.21 -5.04
N ALA A 22 -2.66 -9.36 -5.28
CA ALA A 22 -1.21 -9.41 -5.44
C ALA A 22 -0.80 -8.56 -6.64
N VAL A 23 0.12 -7.62 -6.46
CA VAL A 23 0.61 -6.77 -7.55
C VAL A 23 1.45 -7.62 -8.51
N THR A 24 0.92 -7.91 -9.69
CA THR A 24 1.53 -8.72 -10.74
C THR A 24 2.07 -7.90 -11.90
N SER A 25 1.49 -6.73 -12.17
CA SER A 25 1.94 -5.80 -13.20
C SER A 25 1.77 -4.36 -12.75
N ILE A 26 2.68 -3.48 -13.18
CA ILE A 26 2.52 -2.03 -13.07
C ILE A 26 2.94 -1.43 -14.41
N GLN A 27 2.01 -0.75 -15.07
CA GLN A 27 2.25 -0.02 -16.31
C GLN A 27 2.29 1.48 -16.02
N ASN A 28 3.24 2.20 -16.60
CA ASN A 28 3.29 3.65 -16.50
C ASN A 28 2.89 4.28 -17.84
N ASN A 29 1.70 4.89 -17.86
CA ASN A 29 1.16 5.58 -19.03
C ASN A 29 1.44 7.09 -19.00
N GLN A 30 2.45 7.52 -18.23
CA GLN A 30 2.85 8.92 -17.96
C GLN A 30 1.86 9.69 -17.08
N THR A 31 0.56 9.61 -17.36
CA THR A 31 -0.50 10.28 -16.60
C THR A 31 -0.99 9.46 -15.41
N GLU A 32 -0.80 8.14 -15.46
CA GLU A 32 -1.23 7.20 -14.44
C GLU A 32 -0.31 5.98 -14.35
N LEU A 33 -0.23 5.39 -13.15
CA LEU A 33 0.22 4.02 -12.98
C LEU A 33 -1.01 3.10 -13.00
N VAL A 34 -0.99 2.11 -13.89
CA VAL A 34 -2.03 1.07 -13.96
C VAL A 34 -1.48 -0.20 -13.32
N VAL A 35 -2.02 -0.56 -12.16
CA VAL A 35 -1.68 -1.77 -11.41
C VAL A 35 -2.65 -2.89 -11.78
N ASN A 36 -2.12 -4.06 -12.13
CA ASN A 36 -2.89 -5.24 -12.53
C ASN A 36 -3.97 -4.91 -13.59
N ASP A 37 -3.60 -4.06 -14.55
CA ASP A 37 -4.41 -3.66 -15.71
C ASP A 37 -5.75 -2.96 -15.37
N SER A 38 -6.01 -2.66 -14.09
CA SER A 38 -7.34 -2.24 -13.61
C SER A 38 -7.31 -1.10 -12.58
N ILE A 39 -6.35 -1.10 -11.66
CA ILE A 39 -6.25 -0.07 -10.62
C ILE A 39 -5.44 1.10 -11.16
N LYS A 40 -6.05 2.28 -11.21
CA LYS A 40 -5.42 3.49 -11.74
C LYS A 40 -5.00 4.42 -10.61
N LEU A 41 -3.69 4.69 -10.53
CA LEU A 41 -3.12 5.64 -9.59
C LEU A 41 -2.72 6.90 -10.36
N GLN A 42 -3.36 8.02 -10.03
CA GLN A 42 -3.22 9.29 -10.72
C GLN A 42 -2.67 10.36 -9.78
N LYS A 43 -1.97 11.36 -10.32
CA LYS A 43 -1.62 12.54 -9.52
C LYS A 43 -2.90 13.23 -9.05
N GLY A 44 -2.96 13.60 -7.77
CA GLY A 44 -4.15 14.16 -7.13
C GLY A 44 -5.17 13.13 -6.64
N SER A 45 -5.05 11.84 -7.02
CA SER A 45 -5.87 10.78 -6.41
C SER A 45 -5.34 10.43 -5.03
N SER A 46 -6.10 9.64 -4.26
CA SER A 46 -5.71 9.21 -2.92
C SER A 46 -5.31 7.74 -2.87
N ILE A 47 -4.32 7.42 -2.05
CA ILE A 47 -3.97 6.06 -1.64
C ILE A 47 -4.32 5.87 -0.16
N LEU A 48 -4.99 4.77 0.18
CA LEU A 48 -5.35 4.47 1.56
C LEU A 48 -4.19 3.76 2.25
N ILE A 49 -3.69 4.35 3.34
CA ILE A 49 -2.72 3.72 4.21
C ILE A 49 -3.46 2.77 5.14
N ASN A 50 -3.08 1.50 5.14
CA ASN A 50 -3.71 0.46 5.95
C ASN A 50 -2.98 0.33 7.30
N LEU A 51 -2.93 -0.86 7.87
CA LEU A 51 -2.15 -1.16 9.06
C LEU A 51 -0.71 -1.55 8.67
N PRO A 52 0.29 -1.24 9.52
CA PRO A 52 1.64 -1.71 9.29
C PRO A 52 1.71 -3.24 9.36
N ALA A 53 2.68 -3.82 8.67
CA ALA A 53 2.93 -5.27 8.71
C ALA A 53 3.52 -5.77 10.05
N GLY A 54 3.84 -4.85 10.97
CA GLY A 54 4.36 -5.13 12.30
C GLY A 54 4.11 -3.95 13.24
N LYS A 55 5.08 -3.61 14.08
CA LYS A 55 4.96 -2.47 15.01
C LYS A 55 4.93 -1.12 14.28
N ASP A 56 5.65 -1.02 13.17
CA ASP A 56 5.85 0.20 12.39
C ASP A 56 5.71 -0.09 10.89
N PHE A 57 5.44 0.94 10.10
CA PHE A 57 5.45 0.84 8.64
C PHE A 57 6.88 0.63 8.13
N VAL A 58 7.06 -0.36 7.27
CA VAL A 58 8.34 -0.70 6.66
C VAL A 58 8.46 -0.04 5.28
N PHE A 59 7.36 0.08 4.56
CA PHE A 59 7.28 0.51 3.15
C PHE A 59 6.52 1.83 2.95
N VAL A 60 5.99 2.41 4.02
CA VAL A 60 5.47 3.79 4.05
C VAL A 60 6.34 4.62 4.98
N LYS A 61 7.17 5.51 4.43
CA LYS A 61 8.16 6.28 5.20
C LYS A 61 7.93 7.77 5.08
N GLN A 62 7.99 8.51 6.19
CA GLN A 62 7.94 9.96 6.12
C GLN A 62 9.21 10.50 5.46
N LYS A 63 9.06 11.30 4.40
CA LYS A 63 10.18 12.01 3.75
C LYS A 63 10.67 13.09 4.71
N LYS A 64 11.88 12.91 5.26
CA LYS A 64 12.48 13.91 6.15
C LYS A 64 12.80 15.15 5.31
N SER A 65 12.22 16.30 5.68
CA SER A 65 12.51 17.57 5.03
C SER A 65 13.92 18.02 5.42
N GLY A 66 14.93 17.50 4.73
CA GLY A 66 16.28 18.00 4.80
C GLY A 66 16.45 19.18 3.85
N LEU A 67 17.21 20.17 4.29
CA LEU A 67 17.75 21.33 3.56
C LEU A 67 18.38 21.00 2.17
N ASN A 68 18.48 19.72 1.81
CA ASN A 68 18.94 19.16 0.54
C ASN A 68 17.86 19.05 -0.56
N ALA A 69 16.60 19.42 -0.29
CA ALA A 69 15.54 19.46 -1.31
C ALA A 69 15.85 20.41 -2.50
N LYS A 70 16.80 21.34 -2.34
CA LYS A 70 17.35 22.16 -3.45
C LYS A 70 18.00 21.32 -4.57
N LEU A 71 18.35 20.06 -4.32
CA LEU A 71 18.88 19.14 -5.35
C LEU A 71 17.78 18.39 -6.11
N LEU A 72 16.57 18.27 -5.54
CA LEU A 72 15.43 17.63 -6.22
C LEU A 72 14.74 18.57 -7.21
N GLY A 73 15.00 19.87 -7.14
CA GLY A 73 14.57 20.85 -8.15
C GLY A 73 15.26 20.72 -9.51
N LYS A 74 16.22 19.78 -9.68
CA LYS A 74 16.94 19.55 -10.95
C LYS A 74 16.49 18.32 -11.74
N VAL A 75 15.58 17.50 -11.23
CA VAL A 75 14.97 16.37 -11.98
C VAL A 75 13.67 16.77 -12.70
N ALA A 76 13.51 18.06 -13.01
CA ALA A 76 12.51 18.55 -13.97
C ALA A 76 12.87 18.25 -15.44
N ASN A 77 14.01 17.58 -15.70
CA ASN A 77 14.46 17.22 -17.04
C ASN A 77 15.04 15.80 -17.01
N ILE A 78 14.16 14.79 -17.12
CA ILE A 78 14.33 13.46 -17.74
C ILE A 78 12.99 12.73 -17.52
N ALA A 79 11.95 13.22 -18.20
CA ALA A 79 10.77 12.41 -18.54
C ALA A 79 10.95 12.02 -20.01
N GLY A 80 11.95 11.18 -20.26
CA GLY A 80 12.40 10.91 -21.61
C GLY A 80 13.21 9.63 -21.65
N THR A 81 12.58 8.50 -21.36
CA THR A 81 12.92 7.19 -21.96
C THR A 81 11.82 6.18 -21.64
N GLY A 82 11.10 5.79 -22.69
CA GLY A 82 10.62 4.42 -22.90
C GLY A 82 9.43 3.96 -22.07
N ALA A 83 8.37 3.54 -22.76
CA ALA A 83 7.39 2.61 -22.25
C ALA A 83 8.11 1.31 -21.81
N ALA A 84 8.58 1.27 -20.57
CA ALA A 84 9.06 0.06 -19.94
C ALA A 84 7.85 -0.64 -19.34
N ALA A 85 7.34 -1.64 -20.05
CA ALA A 85 6.55 -2.69 -19.42
C ALA A 85 7.48 -3.45 -18.48
N VAL A 86 7.61 -2.98 -17.25
CA VAL A 86 8.32 -3.68 -16.18
C VAL A 86 7.42 -4.81 -15.67
N GLY A 87 7.45 -5.92 -16.40
CA GLY A 87 7.07 -7.21 -15.83
C GLY A 87 7.96 -7.50 -14.62
N LEU A 88 7.40 -8.12 -13.58
CA LEU A 88 8.11 -8.57 -12.39
C LEU A 88 9.35 -9.40 -12.78
N GLY A 89 10.50 -8.74 -12.89
CA GLY A 89 11.74 -9.37 -13.39
C GLY A 89 12.97 -8.48 -13.36
N SER A 90 12.83 -7.15 -13.27
CA SER A 90 13.96 -6.22 -13.22
C SER A 90 14.18 -5.54 -11.86
N GLY A 91 13.35 -5.84 -10.85
CA GLY A 91 13.51 -5.33 -9.49
C GLY A 91 14.38 -6.27 -8.65
N ASN A 92 15.18 -5.70 -7.75
CA ASN A 92 16.02 -6.44 -6.81
C ASN A 92 15.25 -7.57 -6.11
N THR A 93 15.53 -8.83 -6.47
CA THR A 93 14.84 -10.01 -5.91
C THR A 93 14.94 -10.07 -4.38
N GLY A 94 15.98 -9.48 -3.80
CA GLY A 94 16.15 -9.37 -2.35
C GLY A 94 15.09 -8.53 -1.64
N THR A 95 14.65 -7.40 -2.22
CA THR A 95 13.61 -6.54 -1.61
C THR A 95 12.22 -7.16 -1.77
N MET A 96 11.96 -7.82 -2.90
CA MET A 96 10.73 -8.60 -3.10
C MET A 96 10.65 -9.79 -2.13
N LEU A 97 11.72 -10.57 -1.97
CA LEU A 97 11.78 -11.67 -0.99
C LEU A 97 11.60 -11.16 0.43
N GLY A 98 12.20 -10.01 0.78
CA GLY A 98 12.00 -9.33 2.06
C GLY A 98 10.54 -8.94 2.28
N ALA A 99 9.90 -8.33 1.28
CA ALA A 99 8.48 -7.96 1.33
C ALA A 99 7.57 -9.19 1.47
N LEU A 100 7.84 -10.28 0.75
CA LEU A 100 7.13 -11.54 0.89
C LEU A 100 7.26 -12.14 2.30
N LYS A 101 8.46 -12.07 2.89
CA LYS A 101 8.70 -12.56 4.26
C LYS A 101 7.94 -11.72 5.30
N VAL A 102 7.92 -10.41 5.11
CA VAL A 102 7.15 -9.47 5.94
C VAL A 102 5.65 -9.72 5.76
N ALA A 103 5.17 -9.92 4.53
CA ALA A 103 3.78 -10.24 4.23
C ALA A 103 3.33 -11.59 4.83
N GLN A 104 4.17 -12.63 4.74
CA GLN A 104 3.89 -13.92 5.39
C GLN A 104 3.80 -13.77 6.92
N LYS A 105 4.68 -12.96 7.53
CA LYS A 105 4.62 -12.65 8.96
C LYS A 105 3.41 -11.80 9.34
N ALA A 106 3.00 -10.87 8.48
CA ALA A 106 1.84 -10.01 8.67
C ALA A 106 0.52 -10.79 8.53
N ASN A 107 0.43 -11.78 7.63
CA ASN A 107 -0.71 -12.68 7.55
C ASN A 107 -0.93 -13.49 8.85
N ALA A 108 0.13 -13.71 9.64
CA ALA A 108 -0.01 -14.31 10.98
C ALA A 108 -0.61 -13.34 12.02
N VAL A 109 -0.59 -12.03 11.75
CA VAL A 109 -1.21 -10.97 12.56
C VAL A 109 -2.40 -10.41 11.78
N SER A 110 -3.45 -11.23 11.63
CA SER A 110 -4.66 -10.81 10.93
C SER A 110 -5.48 -9.89 11.84
N TYR A 111 -5.41 -8.59 11.57
CA TYR A 111 -6.29 -7.61 12.18
C TYR A 111 -7.69 -7.73 11.54
N GLY A 112 -8.73 -7.83 12.37
CA GLY A 112 -10.12 -7.87 11.90
C GLY A 112 -10.51 -6.62 11.10
N ALA A 113 -11.60 -6.70 10.35
CA ALA A 113 -12.08 -5.59 9.50
C ALA A 113 -12.25 -4.26 10.26
N ASP A 114 -12.53 -4.31 11.56
CA ASP A 114 -12.73 -3.16 12.43
C ASP A 114 -11.46 -2.60 13.07
N ALA A 115 -10.28 -3.17 12.81
CA ALA A 115 -9.06 -2.77 13.49
C ALA A 115 -8.65 -1.30 13.21
N ILE A 116 -9.05 -0.75 12.07
CA ILE A 116 -8.89 0.69 11.78
C ILE A 116 -9.73 1.54 12.75
N ASN A 117 -10.90 1.06 13.19
CA ASN A 117 -11.77 1.77 14.13
C ASN A 117 -11.23 1.75 15.56
N GLN A 118 -10.30 0.82 15.87
CA GLN A 118 -9.68 0.65 17.18
C GLN A 118 -8.15 0.85 17.13
N ILE A 119 -7.65 1.68 16.20
CA ILE A 119 -6.20 1.93 16.00
C ILE A 119 -5.47 2.25 17.32
N GLN A 120 -6.13 2.93 18.25
CA GLN A 120 -5.53 3.30 19.54
C GLN A 120 -5.21 2.10 20.43
N GLU A 121 -5.94 1.00 20.29
CA GLU A 121 -5.78 -0.22 21.08
C GLU A 121 -4.79 -1.21 20.44
N LEU A 122 -4.43 -0.98 19.17
CA LEU A 122 -3.50 -1.84 18.46
C LEU A 122 -2.07 -1.74 19.04
N PRO A 123 -1.33 -2.87 19.10
CA PRO A 123 0.05 -2.94 19.57
C PRO A 123 1.06 -2.43 18.52
N ILE A 124 0.71 -1.34 17.83
CA ILE A 124 1.57 -0.65 16.85
C ILE A 124 2.11 0.65 17.46
N SER A 125 3.15 1.22 16.86
CA SER A 125 3.76 2.44 17.38
C SER A 125 2.82 3.64 17.31
N ASN A 126 3.06 4.64 18.17
CA ASN A 126 2.31 5.89 18.13
C ASN A 126 2.49 6.65 16.80
N ASP A 127 3.61 6.44 16.11
CA ASP A 127 3.83 7.06 14.79
C ASP A 127 3.05 6.33 13.69
N ALA A 128 2.96 5.00 13.77
CA ALA A 128 2.12 4.22 12.88
C ALA A 128 0.63 4.58 13.07
N LYS A 129 0.17 4.73 14.33
CA LYS A 129 -1.21 5.14 14.64
C LYS A 129 -1.60 6.48 14.00
N LYS A 130 -0.65 7.40 13.82
CA LYS A 130 -0.92 8.73 13.22
C LYS A 130 -1.27 8.67 11.73
N ILE A 131 -0.81 7.63 11.02
CA ILE A 131 -0.98 7.55 9.56
C ILE A 131 -1.80 6.34 9.12
N ALA A 132 -1.97 5.32 9.97
CA ALA A 132 -2.86 4.21 9.68
C ALA A 132 -4.30 4.69 9.45
N GLY A 133 -4.96 4.18 8.40
CA GLY A 133 -6.31 4.57 8.00
C GLY A 133 -6.41 5.91 7.26
N THR A 134 -5.30 6.64 7.08
CA THR A 134 -5.31 7.93 6.40
C THR A 134 -5.32 7.77 4.87
N LYS A 135 -5.99 8.68 4.19
CA LYS A 135 -5.91 8.82 2.72
C LYS A 135 -4.84 9.85 2.40
N MET A 136 -3.81 9.44 1.66
CA MET A 136 -2.73 10.33 1.23
C MET A 136 -2.89 10.71 -0.23
N GLU A 137 -2.76 11.99 -0.56
CA GLU A 137 -2.84 12.48 -1.94
C GLU A 137 -1.53 12.17 -2.68
N ILE A 138 -1.63 11.52 -3.83
CA ILE A 138 -0.50 11.19 -4.70
C ILE A 138 0.01 12.46 -5.39
N LEU A 139 1.29 12.77 -5.22
CA LEU A 139 1.92 13.94 -5.85
C LEU A 139 2.69 13.55 -7.10
N GLU A 140 3.51 12.51 -7.00
CA GLU A 140 4.40 12.06 -8.04
C GLU A 140 4.85 10.62 -7.79
N TRP A 141 5.44 9.99 -8.80
CA TRP A 141 6.07 8.69 -8.70
C TRP A 141 7.36 8.66 -9.51
N GLU A 142 8.29 7.83 -9.07
CA GLU A 142 9.53 7.55 -9.77
C GLU A 142 9.77 6.04 -9.84
N PHE A 143 10.45 5.59 -10.88
CA PHE A 143 10.89 4.20 -10.98
C PHE A 143 12.33 4.10 -10.47
N THR A 144 12.55 3.18 -9.55
CA THR A 144 13.86 2.91 -8.93
C THR A 144 14.27 1.46 -9.19
N ASN A 145 15.49 1.09 -8.80
CA ASN A 145 15.96 -0.30 -8.86
C ASN A 145 15.10 -1.29 -8.05
N ASP A 146 14.33 -0.78 -7.07
CA ASP A 146 13.46 -1.58 -6.21
C ASP A 146 11.97 -1.48 -6.59
N GLY A 147 11.64 -0.82 -7.72
CA GLY A 147 10.28 -0.63 -8.20
C GLY A 147 9.79 0.82 -8.12
N TYR A 148 8.47 1.00 -8.16
CA TYR A 148 7.86 2.33 -8.15
C TYR A 148 7.80 2.88 -6.72
N VAL A 149 8.27 4.10 -6.55
CA VAL A 149 8.14 4.86 -5.30
C VAL A 149 7.16 6.00 -5.55
N ILE A 150 6.03 5.99 -4.83
CA ILE A 150 5.06 7.07 -4.84
C ILE A 150 5.42 8.07 -3.75
N THR A 151 5.53 9.34 -4.11
CA THR A 151 5.51 10.43 -3.15
C THR A 151 4.06 10.88 -2.95
N ALA A 152 3.56 10.73 -1.72
CA ALA A 152 2.23 11.16 -1.32
C ALA A 152 2.29 12.17 -0.16
N LYS A 153 1.23 12.95 0.05
CA LYS A 153 1.11 13.86 1.19
C LYS A 153 -0.08 13.53 2.07
N SER A 154 0.11 13.73 3.37
CA SER A 154 -0.95 13.87 4.36
C SER A 154 -0.68 15.15 5.13
N ASP A 155 -1.66 16.04 5.21
CA ASP A 155 -1.51 17.37 5.79
C ASP A 155 -0.32 18.14 5.19
N LYS A 156 0.69 18.45 6.03
CA LYS A 156 1.91 19.18 5.66
C LYS A 156 3.13 18.26 5.47
N LYS A 157 2.95 16.94 5.59
CA LYS A 157 4.03 15.96 5.55
C LYS A 157 3.99 15.17 4.25
N LYS A 158 5.17 14.92 3.69
CA LYS A 158 5.36 14.04 2.53
C LYS A 158 5.82 12.66 2.99
N TYR A 159 5.41 11.64 2.26
CA TYR A 159 5.70 10.24 2.51
C TYR A 159 6.13 9.57 1.20
N GLU A 160 7.07 8.64 1.32
CA GLU A 160 7.52 7.74 0.27
C GLU A 160 6.86 6.38 0.49
N ILE A 161 6.15 5.90 -0.52
CA ILE A 161 5.45 4.62 -0.52
C ILE A 161 6.11 3.74 -1.57
N TYR A 162 6.78 2.67 -1.14
CA TYR A 162 7.38 1.68 -2.02
C TYR A 162 6.26 0.76 -2.54
N LEU A 163 5.64 1.12 -3.67
CA LEU A 163 4.31 0.68 -4.08
C LEU A 163 4.16 -0.85 -4.10
N GLN A 164 5.04 -1.57 -4.81
CA GLN A 164 4.99 -3.03 -4.90
C GLN A 164 5.10 -3.68 -3.51
N ALA A 165 6.10 -3.29 -2.73
CA ALA A 165 6.38 -3.90 -1.43
C ALA A 165 5.29 -3.56 -0.40
N ALA A 166 4.82 -2.30 -0.39
CA ALA A 166 3.74 -1.85 0.48
C ALA A 166 2.42 -2.57 0.17
N ALA A 167 2.10 -2.78 -1.11
CA ALA A 167 0.91 -3.52 -1.52
C ALA A 167 1.01 -5.01 -1.14
N ILE A 168 2.16 -5.65 -1.38
CA ILE A 168 2.41 -7.05 -0.98
C ILE A 168 2.32 -7.22 0.54
N ALA A 169 2.89 -6.29 1.30
CA ALA A 169 2.85 -6.29 2.76
C ALA A 169 1.48 -5.88 3.34
N GLY A 170 0.56 -5.41 2.50
CA GLY A 170 -0.76 -4.92 2.92
C GLY A 170 -0.72 -3.59 3.67
N GLU A 171 0.39 -2.84 3.59
CA GLU A 171 0.54 -1.52 4.25
C GLU A 171 -0.25 -0.41 3.54
N VAL A 172 -0.62 -0.62 2.28
CA VAL A 172 -1.51 0.26 1.52
C VAL A 172 -2.64 -0.56 0.92
N LYS A 173 -3.81 0.05 0.75
CA LYS A 173 -4.92 -0.47 -0.06
C LYS A 173 -5.02 0.36 -1.33
N LEU A 174 -4.91 -0.32 -2.46
CA LEU A 174 -5.01 0.23 -3.81
C LEU A 174 -6.45 0.19 -4.30
#